data_AF-A0A3C0B839-F1
#
_entry.id   AF-A0A3C0B839-F1
#
_cell.length_a   1.000
_cell.length_b   1.000
_cell.length_c   1.000
_cell.angle_alpha   90.00
_cell.angle_beta   90.00
_cell.angle_gamma   90.00
#
_symmetry.space_group_name_H-M   'P 1'
#
loop_
_entity.id
_entity.type
_entity.pdbx_description
1 polymer ?
#
loop_
_entity_poly.entity_id
_entity_poly.type
_entity_poly.pdbx_seq_one_letter_code
_entity_poly.pdbx_strand_id
1 'polypeptide(L)'
;MFRFEHPFYIQLLLLLPLFVVGYWMYLRWKKRAVRRFGDTEVVSRLMPGVSKFRSHLKFTLLILTLASILLALANPQIGSKLEKVQRK
;
A
#
# COMPACT_ATOMS: atom_id res chain seq x y z
N MET A 1 -7.60 -13.66 23.94
CA MET A 1 -7.74 -14.35 22.64
C MET A 1 -7.87 -13.27 21.59
N PHE A 2 -7.00 -13.23 20.57
CA PHE A 2 -7.16 -12.31 19.44
C PHE A 2 -8.43 -12.69 18.70
N ARG A 3 -9.41 -11.80 18.68
CA ARG A 3 -10.65 -11.96 17.92
C ARG A 3 -10.74 -10.81 16.95
N PHE A 4 -11.16 -11.11 15.73
CA PHE A 4 -11.48 -10.10 14.73
C PHE A 4 -12.98 -10.15 14.53
N GLU A 5 -13.63 -8.99 14.54
CA GLU A 5 -15.06 -8.91 14.29
C GLU A 5 -15.37 -9.28 12.83
N HIS A 6 -14.50 -8.83 11.92
CA HIS A 6 -14.62 -9.09 10.49
C HIS A 6 -13.32 -9.67 9.92
N PRO A 7 -13.09 -10.99 10.04
CA PRO A 7 -11.84 -11.63 9.59
C PRO A 7 -11.61 -11.54 8.07
N PHE A 8 -12.67 -11.32 7.29
CA PHE A 8 -12.59 -11.19 5.84
C PHE A 8 -11.66 -10.05 5.39
N TYR A 9 -11.63 -8.92 6.11
CA TYR A 9 -10.79 -7.77 5.73
C TYR A 9 -9.29 -8.05 5.87
N ILE A 10 -8.90 -9.00 6.74
CA ILE A 10 -7.50 -9.45 6.86
C ILE A 10 -7.09 -10.25 5.63
N GLN A 11 -8.00 -11.04 5.07
CA GLN A 11 -7.73 -11.75 3.81
C GLN A 11 -7.56 -10.76 2.66
N LEU A 12 -8.28 -9.64 2.70
CA LEU A 12 -8.15 -8.55 1.74
C LEU A 12 -6.78 -7.86 1.80
N LEU A 13 -6.09 -7.92 2.95
CA LEU A 13 -4.71 -7.45 3.09
C LEU A 13 -3.74 -8.20 2.16
N LEU A 14 -4.07 -9.44 1.77
CA LEU A 14 -3.32 -10.24 0.79
C LEU A 14 -3.36 -9.63 -0.63
N LEU A 15 -4.25 -8.68 -0.92
CA LEU A 15 -4.23 -7.92 -2.17
C LEU A 15 -3.14 -6.84 -2.21
N LEU A 16 -2.63 -6.38 -1.06
CA LEU A 16 -1.51 -5.41 -1.02
C LEU A 16 -0.28 -5.86 -1.82
N PRO A 17 0.26 -7.09 -1.66
CA PRO A 17 1.38 -7.53 -2.48
C PRO A 17 1.03 -7.58 -3.98
N LEU A 18 -0.22 -7.85 -4.35
CA LEU A 18 -0.66 -7.79 -5.75
C LEU A 18 -0.52 -6.36 -6.31
N PHE A 19 -0.91 -5.34 -5.54
CA PHE A 19 -0.71 -3.94 -5.93
C PHE A 19 0.78 -3.58 -6.04
N VAL A 20 1.63 -4.09 -5.15
CA VAL A 20 3.09 -3.89 -5.24
C VAL A 20 3.65 -4.49 -6.52
N VAL A 21 3.26 -5.72 -6.87
CA VAL A 21 3.68 -6.39 -8.11
C VAL A 21 3.19 -5.60 -9.33
N GLY A 22 1.93 -5.17 -9.35
CA GLY A 22 1.36 -4.36 -10.42
C GLY A 22 2.11 -3.03 -10.61
N TYR A 23 2.45 -2.36 -9.52
CA TYR A 23 3.26 -1.13 -9.56
C TYR A 23 4.67 -1.40 -10.09
N TRP A 24 5.28 -2.52 -9.72
CA TRP A 24 6.60 -2.89 -10.23
C TRP A 24 6.58 -3.20 -11.73
N MET A 25 5.54 -3.88 -12.21
CA MET A 25 5.30 -4.09 -13.64
C MET A 25 5.10 -2.75 -14.37
N TYR A 26 4.31 -1.84 -13.80
CA TYR A 26 4.13 -0.49 -14.32
C TYR A 26 5.46 0.27 -14.44
N LEU A 27 6.32 0.22 -13.42
CA LEU A 27 7.64 0.86 -13.48
C LEU A 27 8.53 0.27 -14.58
N ARG A 28 8.47 -1.04 -14.78
CA ARG A 28 9.19 -1.72 -15.88
C ARG A 28 8.64 -1.31 -17.23
N TRP A 29 7.33 -1.29 -17.39
CA TRP A 29 6.69 -0.85 -18.62
C TRP A 29 7.02 0.61 -18.93
N LYS A 30 6.94 1.52 -17.95
CA LYS A 30 7.32 2.92 -18.07
C LYS A 30 8.77 3.07 -18.56
N LYS A 31 9.72 2.32 -17.98
CA LYS A 31 11.12 2.32 -18.45
C LYS A 31 11.25 1.86 -19.91
N ARG A 32 10.50 0.83 -20.32
CA ARG A 32 10.49 0.35 -21.71
C ARG A 32 9.85 1.36 -22.66
N ALA A 33 8.75 2.00 -22.25
CA ALA A 33 8.06 3.01 -23.05
C ALA A 33 8.99 4.20 -23.31
N VAL A 34 9.66 4.73 -22.28
CA VAL A 34 10.63 5.83 -22.43
C VAL A 34 11.73 5.48 -23.44
N ARG A 35 12.24 4.24 -23.43
CA ARG A 35 13.23 3.77 -24.42
C ARG A 35 12.70 3.65 -25.84
N ARG A 36 11.38 3.45 -26.01
CA ARG A 36 10.73 3.38 -27.34
C ARG A 36 10.44 4.76 -27.92
N PHE A 37 10.30 5.79 -27.08
CA PHE A 37 10.01 7.16 -27.52
C PHE A 37 11.21 7.87 -28.17
N GLY A 38 12.42 7.34 -28.00
CA GLY A 38 13.63 7.89 -28.61
C GLY A 38 14.85 7.65 -27.74
N ASP A 39 15.91 8.41 -28.02
CA ASP A 39 17.14 8.32 -27.25
C ASP A 39 16.91 8.78 -25.79
N THR A 40 17.31 7.94 -24.84
CA THR A 40 17.04 8.18 -23.41
C THR A 40 17.65 9.50 -22.93
N GLU A 41 18.75 9.94 -23.54
CA GLU A 41 19.39 11.21 -23.22
C GLU A 41 18.52 12.40 -23.63
N VAL A 42 17.98 12.39 -24.85
CA VAL A 42 17.08 13.44 -25.37
C VAL A 42 15.79 13.51 -24.55
N VAL A 43 15.18 12.35 -24.25
CA VAL A 43 13.97 12.30 -23.43
C VAL A 43 14.23 12.82 -22.01
N SER A 44 15.40 12.51 -21.43
CA SER A 44 15.76 13.04 -20.11
C SER A 44 15.95 14.56 -20.10
N ARG A 45 16.51 15.15 -21.17
CA ARG A 45 16.65 16.61 -21.31
C ARG A 45 15.30 17.31 -21.44
N LEU A 46 14.33 16.68 -22.07
CA LEU A 46 12.95 17.19 -22.17
C LEU A 46 12.18 17.08 -20.85
N MET A 47 12.65 16.28 -19.89
CA MET A 47 12.00 16.08 -18.60
C MET A 47 13.01 16.25 -17.43
N PRO A 48 13.53 17.46 -17.15
CA PRO A 48 14.51 17.65 -16.09
C PRO A 48 13.90 17.51 -14.68
N GLY A 49 12.59 17.70 -14.52
CA GLY A 49 11.90 17.70 -13.22
C GLY A 49 11.35 16.35 -12.75
N VAL A 50 11.55 15.25 -13.49
CA VAL A 50 11.00 13.94 -13.11
C VAL A 50 11.74 13.37 -11.90
N SER A 51 11.09 13.46 -10.74
CA SER A 51 11.54 12.77 -9.54
C SER A 51 10.94 11.36 -9.47
N LYS A 52 11.80 10.35 -9.49
CA LYS A 52 11.40 8.95 -9.20
C LYS A 52 10.91 8.81 -7.76
N PHE A 53 11.56 9.50 -6.83
CA PHE A 53 11.24 9.46 -5.40
C PHE A 53 9.79 9.89 -5.13
N ARG A 54 9.32 10.99 -5.74
CA ARG A 54 7.93 11.46 -5.57
C ARG A 54 6.89 10.42 -5.99
N SER A 55 7.17 9.66 -7.06
CA SER A 55 6.28 8.58 -7.50
C SER A 55 6.25 7.42 -6.51
N HIS A 56 7.41 7.02 -5.97
CA HIS A 56 7.49 5.97 -4.96
C HIS A 56 6.82 6.39 -3.66
N LEU A 57 7.07 7.61 -3.19
CA LEU A 57 6.46 8.15 -1.97
C LEU A 57 4.93 8.15 -2.06
N LYS A 58 4.38 8.65 -3.19
CA LYS A 58 2.93 8.66 -3.42
C LYS A 58 2.35 7.24 -3.36
N PHE A 59 3.01 6.27 -3.97
CA PHE A 59 2.55 4.88 -3.98
C PHE A 59 2.59 4.25 -2.58
N THR A 60 3.70 4.44 -1.83
CA THR A 60 3.83 3.93 -0.46
C THR A 60 2.77 4.52 0.47
N LEU A 61 2.51 5.83 0.37
CA LEU A 61 1.45 6.48 1.14
C LEU A 61 0.07 5.89 0.83
N LEU A 62 -0.26 5.70 -0.46
CA LEU A 62 -1.53 5.09 -0.86
C LEU A 62 -1.70 3.66 -0.34
N ILE A 63 -0.66 2.84 -0.42
CA ILE A 63 -0.67 1.48 0.13
C ILE A 63 -0.86 1.48 1.65
N LEU A 64 -0.14 2.37 2.35
CA LEU A 64 -0.24 2.47 3.79
C LEU A 64 -1.64 2.92 4.22
N THR A 65 -2.22 3.90 3.54
CA THR A 65 -3.60 4.33 3.77
C THR A 65 -4.57 3.16 3.57
N LEU A 66 -4.44 2.41 2.48
CA LEU A 66 -5.30 1.25 2.23
C LEU A 66 -5.14 0.18 3.31
N ALA A 67 -3.90 -0.13 3.72
CA ALA A 67 -3.62 -1.08 4.78
C ALA A 67 -4.24 -0.63 6.12
N SER A 68 -4.11 0.65 6.48
CA SER A 68 -4.70 1.21 7.70
C SER A 68 -6.23 1.14 7.68
N ILE A 69 -6.87 1.44 6.54
CA ILE A 69 -8.33 1.32 6.40
C ILE A 69 -8.78 -0.13 6.58
N LEU A 70 -8.08 -1.08 5.96
CA LEU A 70 -8.41 -2.51 6.09
C LEU A 70 -8.23 -3.03 7.52
N LEU A 71 -7.19 -2.57 8.22
CA LEU A 71 -6.98 -2.89 9.63
C LEU A 71 -8.05 -2.29 10.53
N ALA A 72 -8.47 -1.04 10.28
CA ALA A 72 -9.56 -0.40 11.01
C ALA A 72 -10.89 -1.15 10.80
N LEU A 73 -11.18 -1.55 9.56
CA LEU A 73 -12.37 -2.34 9.20
C LEU A 73 -12.36 -3.75 9.79
N ALA A 74 -11.19 -4.38 9.91
CA ALA A 74 -11.06 -5.69 10.54
C ALA A 74 -11.42 -5.67 12.03
N ASN A 75 -11.42 -4.48 12.65
CA ASN A 75 -11.67 -4.23 14.07
C ASN A 75 -11.03 -5.29 15.00
N PRO A 76 -9.69 -5.32 15.10
CA PRO A 76 -8.99 -6.27 15.97
C PRO A 76 -9.40 -6.06 17.43
N GLN A 77 -10.12 -7.03 17.99
CA GLN A 77 -10.48 -7.06 19.39
C GLN A 77 -9.31 -7.63 20.19
N ILE A 78 -8.35 -6.76 20.50
CA ILE A 78 -7.26 -7.02 21.44
C ILE A 78 -7.79 -6.64 22.82
N GLY A 79 -8.11 -7.66 23.62
CA GLY A 79 -9.13 -7.59 24.66
C GLY A 79 -8.96 -6.51 25.74
N SER A 80 -10.10 -6.15 26.34
CA SER A 80 -10.20 -5.77 27.75
C SER A 80 -10.79 -6.97 28.50
N LYS A 81 -10.06 -7.52 29.48
CA LYS A 81 -10.74 -8.29 30.53
C LYS A 81 -11.58 -7.27 31.30
N LEU A 82 -12.90 -7.34 31.17
CA LEU A 82 -13.77 -6.69 32.15
C LEU A 82 -13.54 -7.42 33.47
N GLU A 83 -12.66 -6.89 34.32
CA GLU A 83 -12.69 -7.25 35.74
C GLU A 83 -14.05 -6.82 36.25
N LYS A 84 -14.96 -7.78 36.40
CA LYS A 84 -16.20 -7.58 37.15
C LYS A 84 -15.79 -7.36 38.60
N VAL A 85 -15.56 -6.10 38.98
CA VAL A 85 -15.46 -5.72 40.38
C VAL A 85 -16.84 -5.97 41.00
N GLN A 86 -17.01 -7.13 41.64
CA GLN A 86 -18.11 -7.32 42.58
C GLN A 86 -17.85 -6.38 43.76
N ARG A 87 -18.59 -5.27 43.82
CA ARG A 87 -18.75 -4.53 45.08
C ARG A 87 -19.59 -5.41 46.01
N LYS A 88 -19.00 -5.81 47.14
CA LYS A 88 -19.74 -6.23 48.33
C LYS A 88 -20.37 -5.03 48.99
#